data_AF-G4QEL5-F1
#
_entry.id   AF-G4QEL5-F1
#
_cell.length_a   1.000
_cell.length_b   1.000
_cell.length_c   1.000
_cell.angle_alpha   90.00
_cell.angle_beta   90.00
_cell.angle_gamma   90.00
#
_symmetry.space_group_name_H-M   'P 1'
#
loop_
_entity.id
_entity.type
_entity.pdbx_description
1 polymer ?
#
loop_
_entity_poly.entity_id
_entity_poly.type
_entity_poly.pdbx_seq_one_letter_code
_entity_poly.pdbx_strand_id
1 'polypeptide(L)' 'MLNSILLAICFVLIVEGLMPLILPDKWKQFLMQMALQPSESLRRMGGVLVVIGAISAYFLIMNA' A
#
# COMPACT_ATOMS: atom_id res chain seq x y z
N MET A 1 -13.48 16.51 -7.89
CA MET A 1 -12.17 15.89 -8.17
C MET A 1 -11.21 16.02 -6.98
N LEU A 2 -10.85 17.23 -6.53
CA LEU A 2 -9.95 17.41 -5.38
C LEU A 2 -10.45 16.75 -4.08
N ASN A 3 -11.75 16.91 -3.76
CA ASN A 3 -12.36 16.32 -2.57
C ASN A 3 -12.29 14.79 -2.56
N SER A 4 -12.45 14.16 -3.73
CA SER A 4 -12.37 12.69 -3.87
C SER A 4 -10.95 12.18 -3.68
N ILE A 5 -9.95 12.92 -4.17
CA ILE A 5 -8.52 12.59 -3.99
C ILE A 5 -8.13 12.75 -2.51
N LEU A 6 -8.53 13.86 -1.88
CA LEU A 6 -8.30 14.09 -0.44
C LEU A 6 -8.94 12.98 0.41
N LEU A 7 -10.17 12.58 0.10
CA LEU A 7 -10.85 11.49 0.80
C LEU A 7 -10.10 10.15 0.63
N ALA A 8 -9.65 9.83 -0.58
CA ALA A 8 -8.86 8.62 -0.84
C ALA A 8 -7.55 8.62 -0.04
N ILE A 9 -6.84 9.75 0.03
CA ILE A 9 -5.64 9.91 0.86
C ILE A 9 -5.96 9.72 2.34
N CYS A 10 -7.06 10.29 2.85
CA CYS A 10 -7.49 10.09 4.24
C CYS A 10 -7.71 8.61 4.56
N PHE A 11 -8.35 7.85 3.66
CA PHE A 11 -8.54 6.41 3.85
C PHE A 11 -7.22 5.64 3.86
N VAL A 12 -6.29 5.96 2.95
CA VAL A 12 -4.95 5.36 2.93
C VAL A 12 -4.22 5.62 4.25
N LEU A 13 -4.28 6.84 4.78
CA LEU A 13 -3.66 7.19 6.07
C LEU A 13 -4.29 6.42 7.24
N ILE A 14 -5.61 6.24 7.25
CA ILE A 14 -6.30 5.45 8.28
C ILE A 14 -5.85 3.99 8.22
N VAL A 15 -5.80 3.39 7.03
CA VAL A 15 -5.42 1.99 6.85
C VAL A 15 -3.95 1.76 7.22
N GLU A 16 -3.03 2.60 6.73
CA GLU A 16 -1.61 2.52 7.06
C GLU A 16 -1.34 2.78 8.55
N GLY A 17 -2.10 3.68 9.19
CA GLY A 17 -1.99 3.97 10.61
C GLY A 17 -2.63 2.93 11.54
N LEU A 18 -3.56 2.12 11.04
CA LEU A 18 -4.31 1.14 11.86
C LEU A 18 -3.42 0.01 12.37
N MET A 19 -2.58 -0.58 11.52
CA MET A 19 -1.66 -1.67 11.92
C MET A 19 -0.71 -1.27 13.07
N PRO A 20 0.06 -0.15 12.98
CA PRO A 20 0.93 0.27 14.06
C PRO A 20 0.18 0.70 15.33
N LEU A 21 -1.06 1.18 15.20
CA LEU A 21 -1.87 1.61 16.34
C LEU A 21 -2.46 0.44 17.14
N ILE A 22 -2.97 -0.60 16.45
CA ILE A 22 -3.63 -1.74 17.09
C ILE A 22 -2.61 -2.79 17.57
N LEU A 23 -1.58 -3.10 16.76
CA LEU A 23 -0.64 -4.19 17.03
C LEU A 23 0.82 -3.75 16.76
N PRO A 24 1.38 -2.85 17.59
CA PRO A 24 2.70 -2.26 17.35
C PRO A 24 3.84 -3.28 17.30
N ASP A 25 3.82 -4.31 18.16
CA ASP A 25 4.90 -5.30 18.20
C ASP A 25 4.86 -6.27 17.02
N LYS A 26 3.66 -6.68 16.58
CA LYS A 26 3.48 -7.49 15.38
C LYS A 26 3.90 -6.72 14.13
N TRP A 27 3.55 -5.44 14.06
CA TRP A 27 3.95 -4.56 12.97
C TRP A 27 5.47 -4.41 12.89
N LYS A 28 6.15 -4.17 14.02
CA LYS A 28 7.62 -4.14 14.08
C LYS A 28 8.25 -5.44 13.60
N GLN A 29 7.75 -6.59 14.06
CA GLN A 29 8.24 -7.90 13.63
C GLN A 29 8.08 -8.12 12.13
N PHE A 30 6.94 -7.71 11.56
CA PHE A 30 6.68 -7.79 10.13
C PHE A 30 7.64 -6.91 9.32
N LEU A 31 7.87 -5.66 9.74
CA LEU A 31 8.84 -4.78 9.12
C LEU A 31 10.27 -5.32 9.18
N MET A 32 10.68 -5.93 10.30
CA MET A 32 12.00 -6.56 10.41
C MET A 32 12.13 -7.76 9.47
N GLN A 33 11.10 -8.59 9.34
CA GLN A 33 11.10 -9.70 8.38
C GLN A 33 11.19 -9.22 6.94
N MET A 34 10.50 -8.12 6.60
CA MET A 34 10.63 -7.47 5.29
C MET A 34 12.03 -6.91 5.05
N ALA A 35 12.63 -6.27 6.05
CA ALA A 35 13.98 -5.72 5.94
C ALA A 35 15.06 -6.80 5.76
N LEU A 36 14.81 -8.02 6.25
CA LEU A 36 15.68 -9.18 6.09
C LEU A 36 15.49 -9.89 4.73
N GLN A 37 14.42 -9.62 3.99
CA GLN A 37 14.22 -10.19 2.66
C GLN A 37 15.25 -9.64 1.66
N PRO A 38 15.72 -10.47 0.70
CA PRO A 38 16.60 -10.00 -0.36
C PRO A 38 15.89 -8.95 -1.22
N SER A 39 16.63 -7.93 -1.65
CA SER A 39 16.11 -6.78 -2.40
C SER A 39 15.32 -7.18 -3.66
N GLU A 40 15.67 -8.29 -4.29
CA GLU A 40 14.96 -8.82 -5.47
C GLU A 40 13.52 -9.26 -5.14
N SER A 41 13.30 -9.91 -3.99
CA SER A 41 11.96 -10.26 -3.53
C SER A 41 11.13 -9.00 -3.24
N LEU A 42 11.74 -8.01 -2.59
CA LEU A 42 11.07 -6.75 -2.28
C LEU A 42 10.70 -5.97 -3.55
N ARG A 43 11.59 -5.96 -4.56
CA ARG A 43 11.33 -5.38 -5.89
C ARG A 43 10.21 -6.10 -6.61
N ARG A 44 10.16 -7.43 -6.57
CA ARG A 44 9.06 -8.20 -7.17
C ARG A 44 7.73 -7.89 -6.50
N MET A 45 7.71 -7.82 -5.17
CA MET A 45 6.50 -7.50 -4.41
C MET A 45 5.99 -6.09 -4.72
N GLY A 46 6.89 -5.10 -4.72
CA GLY A 46 6.58 -3.73 -5.13
C GLY A 46 6.14 -3.64 -6.59
N GLY A 47 6.79 -4.37 -7.49
CA GLY A 47 6.44 -4.42 -8.91
C GLY A 47 5.03 -4.97 -9.14
N VAL A 48 4.66 -6.06 -8.47
CA VAL A 48 3.29 -6.62 -8.54
C VAL A 48 2.26 -5.62 -8.03
N LEU A 49 2.54 -4.94 -6.90
CA LEU A 49 1.68 -3.87 -6.37
C LEU A 49 1.48 -2.73 -7.36
N VAL A 50 2.56 -2.25 -7.98
CA VAL A 50 2.52 -1.18 -9.00
C VAL A 50 1.70 -1.61 -10.21
N VAL A 51 1.91 -2.84 -10.71
CA VAL A 51 1.19 -3.36 -11.88
C VAL A 51 -0.30 -3.48 -11.60
N ILE A 52 -0.69 -4.07 -10.46
CA ILE A 52 -2.10 -4.21 -10.08
C ILE A 52 -2.75 -2.83 -9.91
N GLY A 53 -2.07 -1.91 -9.23
CA GLY A 53 -2.55 -0.54 -9.03
C GLY A 53 -2.71 0.22 -10.35
N ALA A 54 -1.74 0.10 -11.26
CA ALA A 54 -1.79 0.74 -12.57
C ALA A 54 -2.91 0.19 -13.45
N ILE A 55 -3.11 -1.13 -13.48
CA ILE A 55 -4.20 -1.76 -14.24
C ILE A 55 -5.56 -1.33 -13.67
N SER A 56 -5.72 -1.33 -12.34
CA SER A 56 -6.96 -0.92 -11.68
C SER A 56 -7.27 0.55 -11.93
N ALA A 57 -6.26 1.42 -11.82
CA ALA A 57 -6.39 2.85 -12.12
C ALA A 57 -6.74 3.10 -13.59
N TYR A 58 -6.08 2.40 -14.52
CA TYR A 58 -6.37 2.49 -15.94
C TYR A 58 -7.82 2.08 -16.26
N PHE A 59 -8.28 0.96 -15.67
CA PHE A 59 -9.66 0.50 -15.85
C PHE A 59 -10.68 1.50 -15.30
N LEU A 60 -10.45 2.02 -14.08
CA LEU A 60 -11.33 3.02 -13.46
C LEU A 60 -11.37 4.33 -14.24
N ILE A 61 -10.25 4.77 -14.82
CA ILE A 61 -10.20 5.99 -15.64
C ILE A 61 -10.90 5.79 -17.00
N MET A 62 -10.73 4.62 -17.63
CA MET A 62 -11.33 4.34 -18.94
C MET A 62 -12.85 4.09 -18.85
N ASN A 63 -13.34 3.59 -17.72
CA ASN A 63 -14.75 3.27 -17.49
C ASN A 63 -15.51 4.36 -16.70
N ALA A 64 -14.89 5.53 -16.46
CA ALA A 64 -15.50 6.70 -15.83
C ALA A 64 -15.77 7.80 -16.86
#